data_AF-R9SMK8-F1
#
_entry.id   AF-R9SMK8-F1
#
_cell.length_a   1.000
_cell.length_b   1.000
_cell.length_c   1.000
_cell.angle_alpha   90.00
_cell.angle_beta   90.00
_cell.angle_gamma   90.00
#
_symmetry.space_group_name_H-M   'P 1'
#
loop_
_entity.id
_entity.type
_entity.pdbx_description
1 polymer ?
#
loop_
_entity_poly.entity_id
_entity_poly.type
_entity_poly.pdbx_seq_one_letter_code
_entity_poly.pdbx_strand_id
1 'polypeptide(L)'
;MTDLDKDTEAKILEVVKPYHKEEDYQLNYLITDDNIINIFSSINIGNAIKTEDLNKIAEILNAEFIGFKIVNQEYRFAFQL
;
A
#
# COMPACT_ATOMS: atom_id res chain seq x y z
N MET A 1 7.73 14.23 9.43
CA MET A 1 6.82 13.44 8.59
C MET A 1 7.66 12.95 7.43
N THR A 2 7.95 11.66 7.41
CA THR A 2 8.67 11.02 6.31
C THR A 2 7.60 10.70 5.28
N ASP A 3 7.48 11.53 4.25
CA ASP A 3 6.61 11.26 3.11
C ASP A 3 7.36 10.37 2.12
N LEU A 4 6.62 9.55 1.37
CA LEU A 4 7.21 8.83 0.24
C LEU A 4 7.56 9.84 -0.85
N ASP A 5 8.68 9.63 -1.54
CA ASP A 5 8.97 10.36 -2.76
C ASP A 5 7.80 10.22 -3.75
N LYS A 6 7.45 11.31 -4.42
CA LYS A 6 6.34 11.34 -5.40
C LYS A 6 6.48 10.27 -6.48
N ASP A 7 7.71 9.91 -6.83
CA ASP A 7 8.01 8.83 -7.79
C ASP A 7 7.63 7.45 -7.24
N THR A 8 7.98 7.20 -5.97
CA THR A 8 7.63 5.97 -5.25
C THR A 8 6.12 5.86 -5.07
N GLU A 9 5.47 6.94 -4.67
CA GLU A 9 4.01 7.00 -4.53
C GLU A 9 3.31 6.70 -5.85
N ALA A 10 3.75 7.31 -6.96
CA ALA A 10 3.19 7.06 -8.28
C ALA A 10 3.35 5.59 -8.73
N LYS A 11 4.52 4.99 -8.51
CA LYS A 11 4.77 3.57 -8.84
C LYS A 11 3.87 2.63 -8.04
N ILE A 12 3.71 2.87 -6.74
CA ILE A 12 2.82 2.08 -5.90
C ILE A 12 1.37 2.28 -6.35
N LEU A 13 0.99 3.52 -6.67
CA LEU A 13 -0.34 3.84 -7.19
C LEU A 13 -0.65 3.05 -8.46
N GLU A 14 0.28 2.97 -9.41
CA GLU A 14 0.10 2.18 -10.64
C GLU A 14 -0.14 0.69 -10.37
N VAL A 15 0.49 0.13 -9.34
CA VAL A 15 0.31 -1.27 -8.93
C VAL A 15 -1.05 -1.49 -8.26
N VAL A 16 -1.51 -0.56 -7.42
CA VAL A 16 -2.77 -0.70 -6.68
C VAL A 16 -4.01 -0.22 -7.45
N LYS A 17 -3.85 0.70 -8.40
CA LYS A 17 -4.92 1.23 -9.25
C LYS A 17 -5.79 0.15 -9.92
N PRO A 18 -5.25 -0.93 -10.52
CA PRO A 18 -6.08 -1.99 -11.11
C PRO A 18 -6.95 -2.74 -10.08
N TYR A 19 -6.64 -2.63 -8.79
CA TYR A 19 -7.43 -3.24 -7.72
C TYR A 19 -8.58 -2.36 -7.25
N HIS A 20 -8.60 -1.08 -7.63
CA HIS A 20 -9.59 -0.09 -7.20
C HIS A 20 -10.54 0.28 -8.35
N LYS A 21 -11.81 0.54 -8.02
CA LYS A 21 -12.83 0.93 -9.01
C LYS A 21 -12.90 2.43 -9.25
N GLU A 22 -12.29 3.23 -8.38
CA GLU A 22 -12.35 4.70 -8.44
C GLU A 22 -11.22 5.26 -9.31
N GLU A 23 -11.57 6.17 -10.23
CA GLU A 23 -10.59 6.87 -11.08
C GLU A 23 -9.70 7.83 -10.28
N ASP A 24 -10.24 8.41 -9.21
CA ASP A 24 -9.56 9.33 -8.28
C ASP A 24 -8.98 8.64 -7.04
N TYR A 25 -8.74 7.32 -7.10
CA TYR A 25 -8.12 6.61 -5.98
C TYR A 25 -6.77 7.24 -5.61
N GLN A 26 -6.64 7.69 -4.37
CA GLN A 26 -5.39 8.16 -3.79
C GLN A 26 -4.78 7.08 -2.91
N LEU A 27 -3.46 6.91 -3.01
CA LEU A 27 -2.76 5.96 -2.16
C LEU A 27 -2.84 6.44 -0.71
N ASN A 28 -3.55 5.70 0.13
CA ASN A 28 -3.58 5.98 1.56
C ASN A 28 -2.48 5.15 2.23
N TYR A 29 -1.51 5.82 2.86
CA TYR A 29 -0.43 5.17 3.58
C TYR A 29 -0.04 5.93 4.85
N LEU A 30 0.58 5.22 5.79
CA LEU A 30 1.09 5.78 7.03
C LEU A 30 2.45 5.17 7.35
N ILE A 31 3.47 6.02 7.43
CA ILE A 31 4.81 5.64 7.88
C ILE A 31 4.89 5.90 9.38
N THR A 32 5.28 4.87 10.13
CA THR A 32 5.48 4.94 11.58
C THR A 32 6.97 5.13 11.91
N ASP A 33 7.27 5.65 13.10
CA ASP A 33 8.64 5.84 13.58
C ASP A 33 9.46 4.53 13.67
N ASP A 34 8.79 3.38 13.71
CA ASP A 34 9.42 2.04 13.65
C ASP A 34 9.83 1.64 12.21
N ASN A 35 9.89 2.58 11.27
CA ASN A 35 10.18 2.32 9.85
C ASN A 35 9.16 1.38 9.17
N ILE A 36 7.94 1.30 9.70
CA ILE A 36 6.86 0.49 9.11
C ILE A 36 5.93 1.39 8.30
N ILE A 37 5.80 1.09 7.01
CA ILE A 37 4.83 1.66 6.09
C ILE A 37 3.57 0.80 6.12
N ASN A 38 2.43 1.39 6.47
CA ASN A 38 1.13 0.75 6.38
C ASN A 38 0.38 1.34 5.18
N ILE A 39 0.07 0.51 4.18
CA ILE A 39 -0.79 0.90 3.06
C ILE A 39 -2.21 0.45 3.36
N PHE A 40 -3.16 1.37 3.20
CA PHE A 40 -4.58 1.14 3.46
C PHE A 40 -5.33 1.05 2.13
N SER A 41 -6.17 0.03 2.00
CA SER A 41 -7.05 -0.15 0.86
C SER A 41 -8.42 -0.59 1.37
N SER A 42 -9.45 0.21 1.08
CA SER A 42 -10.81 -0.10 1.52
C SER A 42 -11.41 -1.24 0.68
N ILE A 43 -11.96 -2.26 1.33
CA ILE A 43 -12.59 -3.42 0.66
C ILE A 43 -13.83 -2.97 -0.14
N ASN A 44 -14.43 -1.84 0.23
CA ASN A 44 -15.59 -1.29 -0.47
C ASN A 44 -15.25 -0.68 -1.84
N ILE A 45 -14.03 -0.19 -2.02
CA ILE A 45 -13.57 0.53 -3.22
C ILE A 45 -12.66 -0.34 -4.11
N GLY A 46 -12.31 -1.55 -3.67
CA GLY A 46 -11.40 -2.43 -4.39
C GLY A 46 -11.34 -3.87 -3.89
N ASN A 47 -10.64 -4.71 -4.65
CA ASN A 47 -10.35 -6.10 -4.29
C ASN A 47 -9.05 -6.22 -3.49
N ALA A 48 -8.86 -7.36 -2.82
CA ALA A 48 -7.57 -7.67 -2.20
C ALA A 48 -6.43 -7.61 -3.24
N ILE A 49 -5.38 -6.87 -2.92
CA ILE A 49 -4.16 -6.82 -3.74
C ILE A 49 -3.49 -8.19 -3.69
N LYS A 50 -3.05 -8.70 -4.85
CA LYS A 50 -2.35 -9.99 -4.91
C LYS A 50 -0.99 -9.91 -4.22
N THR A 51 -0.56 -11.02 -3.63
CA THR A 51 0.76 -11.15 -3.01
C THR A 51 1.91 -10.79 -3.95
N GLU A 52 1.80 -11.12 -5.25
CA GLU A 52 2.81 -10.75 -6.26
C GLU A 52 2.98 -9.24 -6.39
N ASP A 53 1.88 -8.50 -6.37
CA ASP A 53 1.90 -7.04 -6.47
C ASP A 53 2.30 -6.39 -5.15
N LEU A 54 1.97 -6.99 -4.00
CA LEU A 54 2.51 -6.59 -2.70
C LEU A 54 4.03 -6.75 -2.65
N ASN A 55 4.59 -7.83 -3.20
CA ASN A 55 6.03 -8.02 -3.30
C ASN A 55 6.68 -6.95 -4.19
N LYS A 56 6.07 -6.58 -5.32
CA LYS A 56 6.57 -5.46 -6.14
C LYS A 56 6.57 -4.15 -5.36
N ILE A 57 5.51 -3.88 -4.59
CA ILE A 57 5.44 -2.69 -3.73
C ILE A 57 6.58 -2.71 -2.70
N ALA A 58 6.84 -3.87 -2.10
CA ALA A 58 7.96 -4.07 -1.19
C ALA A 58 9.31 -3.77 -1.86
N GLU A 59 9.53 -4.26 -3.10
CA GLU A 59 10.74 -3.94 -3.89
C GLU A 59 10.88 -2.45 -4.22
N ILE A 60 9.78 -1.78 -4.61
CA ILE A 60 9.77 -0.33 -4.89
C ILE A 60 10.12 0.46 -3.62
N LEU A 61 9.56 0.06 -2.48
CA LEU A 61 9.81 0.66 -1.18
C LEU A 61 11.18 0.29 -0.60
N ASN A 62 11.87 -0.68 -1.20
CA ASN A 62 13.06 -1.31 -0.63
C ASN A 62 12.80 -1.80 0.82
N ALA A 63 11.63 -2.41 1.00
CA ALA A 63 11.07 -2.84 2.27
C ALA A 63 10.73 -4.33 2.25
N GLU A 64 10.55 -4.94 3.43
CA GLU A 64 10.07 -6.30 3.60
C GLU A 64 8.57 -6.31 3.91
N PHE A 65 7.78 -7.09 3.16
CA PHE A 65 6.36 -7.26 3.46
C PHE A 65 6.17 -8.12 4.72
N ILE A 66 5.74 -7.49 5.82
CA ILE A 66 5.58 -8.13 7.12
C ILE A 66 4.27 -8.92 7.19
N GLY A 67 3.25 -8.47 6.45
CA GLY A 67 1.94 -9.11 6.40
C GLY A 67 0.80 -8.13 6.18
N PHE A 68 -0.41 -8.66 6.19
CA PHE A 68 -1.62 -7.86 6.09
C PHE A 68 -2.64 -8.21 7.16
N LYS A 69 -3.47 -7.24 7.52
CA LYS A 69 -4.62 -7.41 8.41
C LYS A 69 -5.83 -6.71 7.83
N ILE A 70 -7.00 -7.23 8.15
CA ILE A 70 -8.27 -6.63 7.76
C ILE A 70 -8.90 -6.01 9.01
N VAL A 71 -9.13 -4.70 8.99
CA VAL A 71 -9.73 -3.98 10.12
C VAL A 71 -10.85 -3.10 9.58
N ASN A 72 -12.06 -3.17 10.14
CA ASN A 72 -13.20 -2.31 9.76
C ASN A 72 -13.44 -2.19 8.24
N GLN A 73 -13.41 -3.31 7.50
CA GLN A 73 -13.57 -3.34 6.04
C GLN A 73 -12.45 -2.60 5.25
N GLU A 74 -11.25 -2.57 5.82
CA GLU A 74 -10.04 -2.00 5.21
C GLU A 74 -8.89 -3.01 5.30
N TYR A 75 -8.28 -3.30 4.15
CA TYR A 75 -7.01 -4.00 4.07
C TYR A 75 -5.89 -3.09 4.53
N ARG A 76 -5.05 -3.58 5.43
CA ARG A 76 -3.86 -2.89 5.93
C ARG A 76 -2.65 -3.75 5.63
N PHE A 77 -1.80 -3.30 4.74
CA PHE A 77 -0.58 -3.98 4.32
C PHE A 77 0.61 -3.32 5.01
N ALA A 78 1.37 -4.07 5.80
CA ALA A 78 2.53 -3.56 6.52
C ALA A 78 3.83 -3.94 5.80
N PHE A 79 4.70 -2.95 5.61
CA PHE A 79 6.02 -3.08 4.99
C PHE A 79 7.06 -2.48 5.92
N GLN A 80 8.15 -3.19 6.18
CA GLN A 80 9.26 -2.76 7.01
C GLN A 80 10.41 -2.24 6.14
N LEU A 81 10.75 -0.96 6.24
CA LEU A 81 11.93 -0.37 5.61
C LEU A 81 13.23 -0.84 6.28
#